data_AF-A0A4Q3FVE9-F1
#
_entry.id   AF-A0A4Q3FVE9-F1
#
_cell.length_a   1.000
_cell.length_b   1.000
_cell.length_c   1.000
_cell.angle_alpha   90.00
_cell.angle_beta   90.00
_cell.angle_gamma   90.00
#
_symmetry.space_group_name_H-M   'P 1'
#
loop_
_entity.id
_entity.type
_entity.pdbx_description
1 polymer ?
#
loop_
_entity_poly.entity_id
_entity_poly.type
_entity_poly.pdbx_seq_one_letter_code
_entity_poly.pdbx_strand_id
1 'polypeptide(L)' 'GVPGRNEIDDTQELYYPAIMKAIIKTGFKGYVAQEFIPKQKDKIASLKKAIEICDV' A
#
# COMPACT_ATOMS: atom_id res chain seq x y z
N GLY A 1 -11.79 -0.88 -6.97
CA GLY A 1 -11.14 -1.78 -5.99
C GLY A 1 -10.31 -2.80 -6.75
N VAL A 2 -9.23 -3.31 -6.17
CA VAL A 2 -8.44 -4.41 -6.75
C VAL A 2 -9.01 -5.71 -6.20
N PRO A 3 -9.65 -6.57 -7.01
CA PRO A 3 -10.11 -7.88 -6.53
C PRO A 3 -8.93 -8.69 -5.99
N GLY A 4 -9.09 -9.26 -4.79
CA GLY A 4 -8.04 -10.05 -4.17
C GLY A 4 -6.80 -9.25 -3.74
N ARG A 5 -6.95 -7.97 -3.37
CA ARG A 5 -5.88 -7.15 -2.83
C ARG A 5 -5.35 -7.69 -1.50
N ASN A 6 -4.16 -8.28 -1.56
CA ASN A 6 -3.49 -8.82 -0.39
C ASN A 6 -2.30 -7.92 -0.03
N GLU A 7 -1.10 -8.50 0.08
CA GLU A 7 0.13 -7.79 0.40
C GLU A 7 0.32 -6.55 -0.49
N ILE A 8 0.51 -5.40 0.13
CA ILE A 8 0.90 -4.17 -0.57
C ILE A 8 2.39 -4.30 -0.88
N ASP A 9 2.72 -4.98 -1.97
CA ASP A 9 4.07 -5.13 -2.50
C ASP A 9 4.07 -5.27 -4.03
N ASP A 10 5.20 -5.69 -4.60
CA ASP A 10 5.42 -5.82 -6.04
C ASP A 10 4.70 -7.01 -6.69
N THR A 11 3.98 -7.83 -5.91
CA THR A 11 3.18 -8.95 -6.44
C THR A 11 1.78 -8.54 -6.91
N GLN A 12 1.35 -7.32 -6.63
CA GLN A 12 0.03 -6.81 -7.00
C GLN A 12 0.05 -6.07 -8.34
N GLU A 13 -1.12 -5.93 -8.96
CA GLU A 13 -1.31 -5.13 -10.20
C GLU A 13 -0.90 -3.66 -10.02
N LEU A 14 -1.09 -3.13 -8.81
CA LEU A 14 -0.74 -1.74 -8.49
C LEU A 14 0.69 -1.63 -7.98
N TYR A 15 1.46 -0.73 -8.60
CA TYR A 15 2.76 -0.32 -8.09
C TYR A 15 2.64 0.85 -7.10
N TYR A 16 2.39 0.51 -5.84
CA TYR A 16 2.11 1.47 -4.75
C TYR A 16 3.13 2.60 -4.59
N PRO A 17 4.47 2.38 -4.68
CA PRO A 17 5.43 3.47 -4.55
C PRO A 17 5.25 4.60 -5.58
N ALA A 18 4.92 4.26 -6.82
CA ALA A 18 4.67 5.28 -7.85
C ALA A 18 3.37 6.04 -7.61
N ILE A 19 2.33 5.35 -7.13
CA ILE A 19 1.04 5.97 -6.78
C ILE A 19 1.23 6.96 -5.63
N MET A 20 1.92 6.58 -4.57
CA MET A 20 2.17 7.46 -3.43
C MET A 20 3.01 8.69 -3.82
N LYS A 21 4.06 8.50 -4.63
CA LYS A 21 4.84 9.62 -5.21
C LYS A 21 3.99 10.54 -6.07
N ALA A 22 3.04 10.01 -6.83
CA ALA A 22 2.11 10.82 -7.62
C ALA A 22 1.16 11.62 -6.72
N ILE A 23 0.62 11.02 -5.65
CA ILE A 23 -0.21 11.71 -4.66
C ILE A 23 0.56 12.87 -4.01
N ILE A 24 1.79 12.64 -3.57
CA ILE A 24 2.64 13.69 -2.98
C ILE A 24 2.84 14.86 -3.95
N LYS A 25 3.08 14.57 -5.24
CA LYS A 25 3.27 15.61 -6.27
C LYS A 25 2.04 16.50 -6.47
N THR A 26 0.84 16.03 -6.13
CA THR A 26 -0.37 16.88 -6.15
C THR A 26 -0.39 17.93 -5.03
N GLY A 27 0.50 17.82 -4.04
CA GLY A 27 0.49 18.66 -2.84
C GLY A 27 -0.51 18.18 -1.77
N PHE A 28 -1.12 17.00 -1.92
CA PHE A 28 -2.07 16.43 -0.96
C PHE A 28 -1.49 16.37 0.46
N LYS A 29 -2.26 16.86 1.45
CA LYS A 29 -1.88 16.93 2.88
C LYS A 29 -2.78 16.13 3.81
N GLY A 30 -3.74 15.40 3.25
CA GLY A 30 -4.62 14.53 4.02
C GLY A 30 -3.99 13.17 4.32
N TYR A 31 -4.84 12.22 4.68
CA TYR A 31 -4.44 10.84 4.97
C TYR A 31 -4.74 9.93 3.78
N VAL A 32 -3.87 8.96 3.54
CA VAL A 32 -4.12 7.84 2.62
C VAL A 32 -4.45 6.60 3.43
N ALA A 33 -5.61 6.00 3.16
CA ALA A 33 -6.03 4.77 3.81
C ALA A 33 -5.62 3.55 2.96
N GLN A 34 -4.93 2.60 3.57
CA GLN A 34 -4.61 1.30 2.96
C GLN A 34 -5.66 0.26 3.37
N GLU A 35 -6.52 -0.12 2.43
CA GLU A 35 -7.48 -1.22 2.61
C GLU A 35 -6.93 -2.47 1.91
N PHE A 36 -6.59 -3.53 2.65
CA PHE A 36 -6.15 -4.82 2.11
C PHE A 36 -6.37 -5.96 3.12
N ILE A 37 -6.35 -7.21 2.66
CA ILE A 37 -6.45 -8.41 3.51
C ILE A 37 -5.19 -9.25 3.31
N PRO A 38 -4.22 -9.27 4.26
CA PRO A 38 -3.01 -10.05 4.10
C PRO A 38 -3.30 -11.55 4.01
N LYS A 39 -2.53 -12.28 3.21
CA LYS A 39 -2.54 -13.75 3.12
C LYS A 39 -1.47 -14.41 3.98
N GLN A 40 -0.31 -13.76 4.18
CA GLN A 40 0.76 -14.28 5.02
C GLN A 40 0.28 -14.63 6.43
N LYS A 41 0.92 -15.61 7.09
CA LYS A 41 0.59 -16.01 8.47
C LYS A 41 0.82 -14.86 9.45
N ASP A 42 1.91 -14.12 9.27
CA ASP A 42 2.23 -12.94 10.07
C ASP A 42 1.54 -11.69 9.51
N LYS A 43 0.35 -11.40 10.03
CA LYS A 43 -0.46 -10.25 9.63
C LYS A 43 0.16 -8.92 10.07
N ILE A 44 0.89 -8.90 11.18
CA ILE A 44 1.50 -7.67 11.71
C ILE A 44 2.71 -7.28 10.86
N ALA A 45 3.54 -8.24 10.47
CA ALA A 45 4.62 -7.99 9.52
C ALA A 45 4.08 -7.48 8.17
N SER A 46 2.96 -8.04 7.70
CA SER A 46 2.30 -7.58 6.47
C SER A 46 1.82 -6.13 6.57
N LEU A 47 1.20 -5.75 7.70
CA LEU A 47 0.78 -4.37 7.97
C LEU A 47 1.97 -3.41 8.01
N LYS A 48 3.06 -3.79 8.71
CA LYS A 48 4.27 -2.97 8.78
C LYS A 48 4.87 -2.73 7.39
N LYS A 49 5.05 -3.78 6.58
CA LYS A 49 5.58 -3.69 5.22
C LYS A 49 4.71 -2.79 4.33
N ALA A 50 3.38 -2.89 4.45
CA ALA A 50 2.44 -2.07 3.70
C ALA A 50 2.58 -0.57 4.00
N ILE A 51 2.84 -0.21 5.27
CA ILE A 51 3.10 1.17 5.69
C ILE A 51 4.45 1.65 5.12
N GLU A 52 5.52 0.86 5.30
CA GLU A 52 6.87 1.21 4.82
C GLU A 52 6.92 1.45 3.31
N ILE A 53 6.17 0.67 2.53
CA ILE A 53 6.09 0.83 1.06
C ILE A 53 5.33 2.10 0.67
N CYS A 54 4.36 2.50 1.48
CA CYS A 54 3.55 3.68 1.21
C CYS A 54 4.17 4.99 1.76
N ASP A 55 5.15 4.87 2.66
CA ASP A 55 5.88 6.00 3.23
C ASP A 55 7.04 6.39 2.29
N VAL A 56 6.80 7.40 1.43
CA VAL A 56 7.72 7.83 0.35
C VAL A 56 8.09 9.30 0.39
#